data_AF-A0A674MW93-F1
#
_entry.id   AF-A0A674MW93-F1
#
_cell.length_a   1.000
_cell.length_b   1.000
_cell.length_c   1.000
_cell.angle_alpha   90.00
_cell.angle_beta   90.00
_cell.angle_gamma   90.00
#
_symmetry.space_group_name_H-M   'P 1'
#
loop_
_entity.id
_entity.type
_entity.pdbx_description
1 polymer ?
#
loop_
_entity_poly.entity_id
_entity_poly.type
_entity_poly.pdbx_seq_one_letter_code
_entity_poly.pdbx_strand_id
1 'polypeptide(L)'
;RITCPPAFIPERFSLQPRPTRTAPMTRPRRGIELRSTPRAAATSVLRTSSRQNLGGVRLRLQSRVRRSGRASHSCSDVGKNMSALISLRKRAQSEKPLAGAKIVGCTHITAQTAVLIETLVALGAQCRWTACNIYSTQNEVAAALSEAGVAVFAWKGESEDDFWWCIDRCVNTEGWQPNMILDDGGDLTHWMYKKYPNVFKKIRGIVEESVTGVHRLYQLSKAGKLCVPAMNVNDSVTKQKFDNLYCCRESILDGLKRTTDVMFGGKQVVVCGYGEVGKGCCAALKALGAIVYVTEIDPICALQACMDGFRVVKLNEIIRQVDVIITCTGNKNVVTRDQLDRMKNGSIVCNMGHSNTEIDVASLRTPELTWERVRSQVDHVIWPDGRRIILLAEGRLLNLSCSTVPTFVLSITATTQALALIELYNAPEGRYKQDVYLLPKKMDEYVASLHLATFEAHLTELTDEQAKYLGLNKNGPFKPNYYRCSSSPSEQFFTAADE
;
A
#
# COMPACT_ATOMS: atom_id res chain seq x y z
N ARG A 1 -16.86 -14.53 -12.49
CA ARG A 1 -16.65 -15.87 -11.89
C ARG A 1 -15.74 -16.64 -12.84
N ILE A 2 -14.43 -16.56 -12.64
CA ILE A 2 -13.44 -17.31 -13.41
C ILE A 2 -12.56 -17.98 -12.37
N THR A 3 -12.53 -19.31 -12.39
CA THR A 3 -11.69 -20.14 -11.54
C THR A 3 -10.21 -19.90 -11.91
N CYS A 4 -9.35 -19.63 -10.92
CA CYS A 4 -7.92 -19.45 -11.15
C CYS A 4 -7.26 -20.81 -11.48
N PRO A 5 -6.57 -20.97 -12.62
CA PRO A 5 -5.72 -22.14 -12.89
C PRO A 5 -4.47 -22.16 -11.97
N PRO A 6 -3.79 -23.31 -11.80
CA PRO A 6 -2.75 -23.51 -10.79
C PRO A 6 -1.58 -22.52 -10.90
N ALA A 7 -1.21 -21.89 -9.76
CA ALA A 7 -0.16 -20.88 -9.59
C ALA A 7 1.20 -21.27 -10.20
N PHE A 8 1.91 -20.32 -10.82
CA PHE A 8 3.34 -20.50 -11.11
C PHE A 8 4.13 -20.25 -9.83
N ILE A 9 4.30 -21.31 -9.04
CA ILE A 9 5.28 -21.33 -7.96
C ILE A 9 6.46 -22.10 -8.54
N PRO A 10 7.62 -21.47 -8.83
CA PRO A 10 8.79 -22.23 -9.29
C PRO A 10 9.04 -23.35 -8.26
N GLU A 11 9.37 -24.57 -8.70
CA GLU A 11 9.39 -25.76 -7.83
C GLU A 11 10.20 -25.59 -6.53
N ARG A 12 11.17 -24.66 -6.50
CA ARG A 12 11.97 -24.28 -5.32
C ARG A 12 11.32 -23.32 -4.32
N PHE A 13 10.15 -22.76 -4.65
CA PHE A 13 9.31 -21.98 -3.74
C PHE A 13 8.21 -22.85 -3.10
N SER A 14 8.18 -24.15 -3.38
CA SER A 14 7.36 -25.12 -2.65
C SER A 14 7.81 -25.22 -1.18
N LEU A 15 6.84 -25.40 -0.27
CA LEU A 15 7.07 -25.68 1.15
C LEU A 15 7.71 -27.08 1.28
N GLN A 16 8.99 -27.22 0.96
CA GLN A 16 9.72 -28.43 1.31
C GLN A 16 10.66 -28.15 2.49
N PRO A 17 10.58 -28.94 3.58
CA PRO A 17 11.53 -28.83 4.67
C PRO A 17 12.93 -29.24 4.16
N ARG A 18 13.96 -28.46 4.52
CA ARG A 18 15.35 -28.89 4.31
C ARG A 18 15.64 -30.10 5.21
N PRO A 19 16.35 -31.12 4.73
CA PRO A 19 16.82 -32.20 5.60
C PRO A 19 17.84 -31.63 6.60
N THR A 20 17.65 -31.98 7.87
CA THR A 20 18.57 -31.69 8.97
C THR A 20 19.91 -32.36 8.69
N ARG A 21 20.96 -31.56 8.44
CA ARG A 21 22.32 -32.06 8.32
C ARG A 21 23.08 -31.72 9.60
N THR A 22 23.20 -32.71 10.48
CA THR A 22 24.14 -32.74 11.60
C THR A 22 25.55 -33.06 11.07
N ALA A 23 26.51 -32.14 11.22
CA ALA A 23 27.94 -32.46 11.18
C ALA A 23 28.78 -31.34 11.82
N PRO A 24 29.94 -31.67 12.44
CA PRO A 24 30.57 -30.84 13.47
C PRO A 24 31.55 -29.79 12.93
N MET A 25 31.70 -28.70 13.68
CA MET A 25 32.67 -27.63 13.44
C MET A 25 34.11 -28.13 13.60
N THR A 26 34.93 -27.94 12.56
CA THR A 26 36.38 -27.84 12.69
C THR A 26 36.87 -26.63 11.89
N ARG A 27 37.58 -25.73 12.57
CA ARG A 27 38.31 -24.60 11.95
C ARG A 27 39.71 -25.07 11.55
N PRO A 28 40.27 -24.49 10.48
CA PRO A 28 41.61 -23.94 10.63
C PRO A 28 41.75 -22.50 10.12
N ARG A 29 42.56 -21.74 10.84
CA ARG A 29 43.09 -20.42 10.49
C ARG A 29 44.10 -20.55 9.35
N ARG A 30 44.04 -19.70 8.33
CA ARG A 30 45.21 -19.15 7.62
C ARG A 30 44.91 -17.73 7.16
N GLY A 31 45.76 -16.80 7.56
CA GLY A 31 45.76 -15.42 7.11
C GLY A 31 46.43 -15.29 5.75
N ILE A 32 45.94 -14.36 4.95
CA ILE A 32 46.62 -13.81 3.77
C ILE A 32 46.33 -12.32 3.77
N GLU A 33 47.38 -11.52 3.97
CA GLU A 33 47.41 -10.08 3.71
C GLU A 33 47.30 -9.83 2.20
N LEU A 34 46.49 -8.87 1.77
CA LEU A 34 46.58 -8.29 0.43
C LEU A 34 46.44 -6.77 0.50
N ARG A 35 47.50 -6.13 0.01
CA ARG A 35 47.79 -4.69 -0.02
C ARG A 35 46.74 -3.89 -0.81
N SER A 36 46.49 -2.68 -0.31
CA SER A 36 45.77 -1.60 -0.98
C SER A 36 46.61 -0.96 -2.09
N THR A 37 46.01 -0.74 -3.26
CA THR A 37 46.41 0.31 -4.21
C THR A 37 45.16 0.94 -4.82
N PRO A 38 45.09 2.28 -4.95
CA PRO A 38 43.92 2.96 -5.50
C PRO A 38 44.04 3.09 -7.03
N ARG A 39 42.97 2.76 -7.76
CA ARG A 39 42.82 3.15 -9.17
C ARG A 39 41.77 4.24 -9.31
N ALA A 40 42.24 5.40 -9.72
CA ALA A 40 41.45 6.52 -10.18
C ALA A 40 41.08 6.36 -11.67
N ALA A 41 40.05 7.12 -12.06
CA ALA A 41 39.62 7.53 -13.40
C ALA A 41 38.75 6.57 -14.23
N ALA A 42 37.51 6.99 -14.48
CA ALA A 42 37.10 7.53 -15.78
C ALA A 42 35.75 8.26 -15.67
N THR A 43 35.81 9.59 -15.61
CA THR A 43 34.66 10.50 -15.70
C THR A 43 34.75 11.23 -17.04
N SER A 44 34.05 10.72 -18.06
CA SER A 44 33.76 11.41 -19.32
C SER A 44 32.70 10.55 -20.01
N VAL A 45 31.47 11.00 -20.20
CA VAL A 45 31.04 11.83 -21.33
C VAL A 45 29.73 12.52 -20.93
N LEU A 46 29.67 13.85 -21.08
CA LEU A 46 28.47 14.64 -21.40
C LEU A 46 28.90 16.11 -21.48
N ARG A 47 29.34 16.53 -22.67
CA ARG A 47 29.47 17.94 -23.05
C ARG A 47 28.73 18.14 -24.37
N THR A 48 28.04 19.27 -24.44
CA THR A 48 27.18 19.79 -25.54
C THR A 48 25.79 19.13 -25.61
N SER A 49 24.65 19.83 -25.65
CA SER A 49 24.36 21.27 -25.66
C SER A 49 22.84 21.49 -25.47
N SER A 50 22.45 22.14 -24.37
CA SER A 50 21.31 23.07 -24.31
C SER A 50 21.30 23.74 -22.93
N ARG A 51 21.93 24.92 -22.85
CA ARG A 51 21.89 25.78 -21.67
C ARG A 51 20.60 26.57 -21.71
N GLN A 52 19.61 26.16 -20.92
CA GLN A 52 18.64 27.06 -20.28
C GLN A 52 17.94 26.28 -19.14
N ASN A 53 17.87 26.88 -17.95
CA ASN A 53 17.19 26.41 -16.73
C ASN A 53 17.78 25.25 -15.89
N LEU A 54 19.11 25.15 -15.73
CA LEU A 54 19.72 24.26 -14.71
C LEU A 54 20.36 24.99 -13.51
N GLY A 55 20.21 26.32 -13.41
CA GLY A 55 20.85 27.15 -12.38
C GLY A 55 20.34 26.91 -10.95
N GLY A 56 19.05 26.59 -10.78
CA GLY A 56 18.43 26.35 -9.48
C GLY A 56 18.68 24.96 -8.86
N VAL A 57 19.13 24.00 -9.67
CA VAL A 57 19.30 22.59 -9.25
C VAL A 57 20.66 22.35 -8.58
N ARG A 58 21.67 23.17 -8.91
CA ARG A 58 23.08 22.89 -8.55
C ARG A 58 23.46 23.27 -7.11
N LEU A 59 22.81 24.28 -6.50
CA LEU A 59 23.08 24.69 -5.12
C LEU A 59 22.37 23.86 -4.04
N ARG A 60 21.47 22.93 -4.41
CA ARG A 60 20.76 22.05 -3.45
C ARG A 60 21.46 20.70 -3.17
N LEU A 61 22.64 20.45 -3.73
CA LEU A 61 23.27 19.12 -3.70
C LEU A 61 24.12 18.83 -2.44
N GLN A 62 24.81 19.80 -1.85
CA GLN A 62 25.66 19.52 -0.67
C GLN A 62 24.87 19.19 0.62
N SER A 63 23.66 19.73 0.77
CA SER A 63 22.74 19.34 1.86
C SER A 63 22.01 18.01 1.59
N ARG A 64 22.00 17.53 0.33
CA ARG A 64 21.39 16.26 -0.08
C ARG A 64 22.27 15.04 0.19
N VAL A 65 23.60 15.13 0.02
CA VAL A 65 24.53 14.00 0.26
C VAL A 65 24.54 13.53 1.74
N ARG A 66 24.41 14.46 2.70
CA ARG A 66 24.24 14.07 4.13
C ARG A 66 22.88 13.44 4.41
N ARG A 67 21.85 13.79 3.63
CA ARG A 67 20.47 13.26 3.77
C ARG A 67 20.32 11.90 3.09
N SER A 68 20.98 11.67 1.95
CA SER A 68 21.00 10.35 1.30
C SER A 68 21.69 9.32 2.17
N GLY A 69 22.82 9.66 2.81
CA GLY A 69 23.45 8.81 3.81
C GLY A 69 22.48 8.38 4.94
N ARG A 70 21.70 9.31 5.52
CA ARG A 70 20.68 8.97 6.54
C ARG A 70 19.54 8.12 5.97
N ALA A 71 19.11 8.35 4.74
CA ALA A 71 18.09 7.54 4.09
C ALA A 71 18.57 6.12 3.78
N SER A 72 19.82 5.92 3.37
CA SER A 72 20.39 4.59 3.20
C SER A 72 20.40 3.80 4.52
N HIS A 73 20.70 4.47 5.65
CA HIS A 73 20.61 3.85 6.98
C HIS A 73 19.15 3.50 7.31
N SER A 74 18.21 4.44 7.10
CA SER A 74 16.78 4.19 7.32
C SER A 74 16.25 3.03 6.46
N CYS A 75 16.58 2.97 5.18
CA CYS A 75 16.21 1.85 4.30
C CYS A 75 16.82 0.53 4.77
N SER A 76 18.06 0.56 5.26
CA SER A 76 18.72 -0.64 5.82
C SER A 76 18.03 -1.15 7.09
N ASP A 77 17.59 -0.26 7.98
CA ASP A 77 16.88 -0.62 9.20
C ASP A 77 15.43 -1.07 8.92
N VAL A 78 14.74 -0.40 7.99
CA VAL A 78 13.45 -0.85 7.46
C VAL A 78 13.58 -2.24 6.82
N GLY A 79 14.63 -2.48 6.04
CA GLY A 79 14.90 -3.77 5.40
C GLY A 79 15.03 -4.93 6.39
N LYS A 80 15.55 -4.70 7.60
CA LYS A 80 15.60 -5.72 8.68
C LYS A 80 14.19 -6.12 9.13
N ASN A 81 13.26 -5.17 9.14
CA ASN A 81 11.86 -5.39 9.53
C ASN A 81 10.96 -5.88 8.38
N MET A 82 11.51 -6.03 7.16
CA MET A 82 10.83 -6.58 5.98
C MET A 82 11.46 -7.93 5.58
N SER A 83 11.55 -8.84 6.56
CA SER A 83 12.27 -10.12 6.45
C SER A 83 11.76 -11.02 5.32
N ALA A 84 10.48 -10.92 4.94
CA ALA A 84 9.89 -11.65 3.83
C ALA A 84 10.48 -11.24 2.47
N LEU A 85 10.59 -9.93 2.20
CA LEU A 85 11.23 -9.43 0.97
C LEU A 85 12.71 -9.80 0.92
N ILE A 86 13.42 -9.72 2.04
CA ILE A 86 14.83 -10.16 2.10
C ILE A 86 14.95 -11.67 1.84
N SER A 87 14.02 -12.47 2.36
CA SER A 87 13.96 -13.91 2.08
C SER A 87 13.68 -14.18 0.61
N LEU A 88 12.80 -13.40 -0.02
CA LEU A 88 12.52 -13.47 -1.45
C LEU A 88 13.79 -13.13 -2.27
N ARG A 89 14.50 -12.05 -1.93
CA ARG A 89 15.79 -11.69 -2.57
C ARG A 89 16.80 -12.83 -2.50
N LYS A 90 16.97 -13.45 -1.32
CA LYS A 90 17.90 -14.57 -1.11
C LYS A 90 17.53 -15.79 -1.93
N ARG A 91 16.24 -16.15 -1.99
CA ARG A 91 15.75 -17.33 -2.73
C ARG A 91 15.87 -17.14 -4.24
N ALA A 92 15.64 -15.92 -4.72
CA ALA A 92 15.63 -15.59 -6.14
C ALA A 92 16.99 -15.14 -6.70
N GLN A 93 18.05 -15.11 -5.88
CA GLN A 93 19.36 -14.56 -6.24
C GLN A 93 19.98 -15.23 -7.49
N SER A 94 19.71 -16.53 -7.71
CA SER A 94 20.16 -17.25 -8.91
C SER A 94 19.17 -17.18 -10.08
N GLU A 95 17.87 -17.11 -9.81
CA GLU A 95 16.82 -17.30 -10.83
C GLU A 95 16.42 -16.00 -11.53
N LYS A 96 16.53 -14.85 -10.85
CA LYS A 96 16.11 -13.53 -11.35
C LYS A 96 14.77 -13.59 -12.12
N PRO A 97 13.65 -13.93 -11.43
CA PRO A 97 12.37 -14.22 -12.08
C PRO A 97 11.74 -13.02 -12.79
N LEU A 98 12.28 -11.81 -12.62
CA LEU A 98 11.85 -10.61 -13.33
C LEU A 98 12.89 -10.13 -14.36
N ALA A 99 13.82 -10.99 -14.77
CA ALA A 99 14.79 -10.66 -15.81
C ALA A 99 14.08 -10.21 -17.10
N GLY A 100 14.36 -8.97 -17.52
CA GLY A 100 13.74 -8.34 -18.69
C GLY A 100 12.44 -7.59 -18.40
N ALA A 101 11.90 -7.68 -17.17
CA ALA A 101 10.77 -6.86 -16.77
C ALA A 101 11.20 -5.39 -16.71
N LYS A 102 10.38 -4.51 -17.28
CA LYS A 102 10.52 -3.05 -17.31
C LYS A 102 9.29 -2.49 -16.63
N ILE A 103 9.40 -2.32 -15.32
CA ILE A 103 8.31 -1.97 -14.41
C ILE A 103 8.28 -0.46 -14.25
N VAL A 104 7.11 0.14 -14.51
CA VAL A 104 6.81 1.49 -14.03
C VAL A 104 5.93 1.37 -12.80
N GLY A 105 6.39 1.96 -11.70
CA GLY A 105 5.67 2.03 -10.44
C GLY A 105 5.12 3.43 -10.18
N CYS A 106 3.86 3.49 -9.73
CA CYS A 106 3.23 4.71 -9.23
C CYS A 106 2.61 4.40 -7.86
N THR A 107 3.39 4.65 -6.80
CA THR A 107 2.99 4.36 -5.41
C THR A 107 3.57 5.43 -4.49
N HIS A 108 3.21 5.42 -3.20
CA HIS A 108 3.87 6.30 -2.23
C HIS A 108 5.38 6.07 -2.20
N ILE A 109 6.21 7.12 -2.19
CA ILE A 109 7.67 6.98 -2.12
C ILE A 109 8.15 7.10 -0.67
N THR A 110 8.28 5.96 -0.02
CA THR A 110 8.71 5.80 1.37
C THR A 110 9.88 4.83 1.49
N ALA A 111 10.52 4.75 2.66
CA ALA A 111 11.59 3.78 2.91
C ALA A 111 11.15 2.33 2.61
N GLN A 112 9.90 1.97 2.89
CA GLN A 112 9.34 0.66 2.60
C GLN A 112 9.22 0.40 1.09
N THR A 113 8.73 1.40 0.33
CA THR A 113 8.70 1.33 -1.14
C THR A 113 10.11 1.21 -1.73
N ALA A 114 11.11 1.87 -1.14
CA ALA A 114 12.49 1.69 -1.58
C ALA A 114 12.96 0.24 -1.42
N VAL A 115 12.62 -0.43 -0.32
CA VAL A 115 12.90 -1.86 -0.12
C VAL A 115 12.15 -2.72 -1.16
N LEU A 116 10.91 -2.38 -1.53
CA LEU A 116 10.22 -3.05 -2.63
C LEU A 116 10.97 -2.88 -3.96
N ILE A 117 11.29 -1.63 -4.35
CA ILE A 117 11.98 -1.32 -5.60
C ILE A 117 13.32 -2.06 -5.70
N GLU A 118 14.15 -1.97 -4.65
CA GLU A 118 15.41 -2.71 -4.58
C GLU A 118 15.21 -4.23 -4.68
N THR A 119 14.10 -4.76 -4.13
CA THR A 119 13.76 -6.19 -4.27
C THR A 119 13.46 -6.50 -5.73
N LEU A 120 12.64 -5.70 -6.41
CA LEU A 120 12.31 -5.90 -7.82
C LEU A 120 13.57 -5.84 -8.71
N VAL A 121 14.48 -4.91 -8.43
CA VAL A 121 15.78 -4.82 -9.11
C VAL A 121 16.64 -6.06 -8.83
N ALA A 122 16.72 -6.53 -7.58
CA ALA A 122 17.43 -7.76 -7.23
C ALA A 122 16.82 -9.01 -7.90
N LEU A 123 15.52 -9.01 -8.14
CA LEU A 123 14.80 -10.03 -8.90
C LEU A 123 15.02 -9.95 -10.42
N GLY A 124 15.76 -8.94 -10.91
CA GLY A 124 16.15 -8.81 -12.32
C GLY A 124 15.36 -7.76 -13.12
N ALA A 125 14.43 -7.04 -12.48
CA ALA A 125 13.67 -6.00 -13.16
C ALA A 125 14.49 -4.71 -13.36
N GLN A 126 14.09 -3.93 -14.37
CA GLN A 126 14.43 -2.51 -14.49
C GLN A 126 13.23 -1.69 -14.00
N CYS A 127 13.46 -0.76 -13.08
CA CYS A 127 12.40 0.02 -12.45
C CYS A 127 12.52 1.50 -12.78
N ARG A 128 11.37 2.14 -13.04
CA ARG A 128 11.18 3.60 -13.00
C ARG A 128 10.02 3.91 -12.08
N TRP A 129 10.10 4.98 -11.30
CA TRP A 129 9.13 5.24 -10.23
C TRP A 129 8.69 6.69 -10.14
N THR A 130 7.41 6.88 -9.81
CA THR A 130 6.77 8.17 -9.52
C THR A 130 5.90 8.02 -8.27
N ALA A 131 5.57 9.14 -7.62
CA ALA A 131 4.63 9.14 -6.51
C ALA A 131 3.18 9.02 -7.00
N CYS A 132 2.31 8.35 -6.23
CA CYS A 132 0.85 8.39 -6.41
C CYS A 132 0.17 9.52 -5.61
N ASN A 133 0.93 10.27 -4.81
CA ASN A 133 0.41 11.38 -4.02
C ASN A 133 1.49 12.44 -3.75
N ILE A 134 1.15 13.70 -4.07
CA ILE A 134 2.02 14.88 -3.99
C ILE A 134 2.64 15.13 -2.59
N TYR A 135 2.08 14.59 -1.52
CA TYR A 135 2.58 14.78 -0.15
C TYR A 135 3.28 13.57 0.45
N SER A 136 3.20 12.42 -0.22
CA SER A 136 3.64 11.14 0.34
C SER A 136 5.14 10.86 0.18
N THR A 137 5.82 11.58 -0.70
CA THR A 137 7.24 11.38 -0.97
C THR A 137 8.12 11.75 0.22
N GLN A 138 8.99 10.82 0.63
CA GLN A 138 10.14 11.08 1.50
C GLN A 138 11.32 11.46 0.62
N ASN A 139 11.63 12.75 0.55
CA ASN A 139 12.63 13.32 -0.38
C ASN A 139 14.01 12.65 -0.26
N GLU A 140 14.41 12.33 0.96
CA GLU A 140 15.65 11.64 1.27
C GLU A 140 15.68 10.22 0.71
N VAL A 141 14.54 9.52 0.69
CA VAL A 141 14.39 8.18 0.10
C VAL A 141 14.42 8.26 -1.43
N ALA A 142 13.69 9.21 -2.03
CA ALA A 142 13.75 9.45 -3.47
C ALA A 142 15.18 9.76 -3.94
N ALA A 143 15.92 10.55 -3.16
CA ALA A 143 17.34 10.83 -3.42
C ALA A 143 18.21 9.56 -3.33
N ALA A 144 18.04 8.73 -2.29
CA ALA A 144 18.78 7.49 -2.13
C ALA A 144 18.53 6.50 -3.27
N LEU A 145 17.29 6.35 -3.72
CA LEU A 145 16.93 5.51 -4.88
C LEU A 145 17.58 6.03 -6.17
N SER A 146 17.56 7.35 -6.38
CA SER A 146 18.21 7.97 -7.54
C SER A 146 19.73 7.78 -7.51
N GLU A 147 20.38 7.89 -6.35
CA GLU A 147 21.81 7.61 -6.18
C GLU A 147 22.15 6.13 -6.43
N ALA A 148 21.24 5.22 -6.08
CA ALA A 148 21.35 3.80 -6.38
C ALA A 148 21.10 3.44 -7.87
N GLY A 149 20.81 4.44 -8.72
CA GLY A 149 20.64 4.27 -10.17
C GLY A 149 19.22 3.93 -10.62
N VAL A 150 18.22 4.01 -9.73
CA VAL A 150 16.80 3.90 -10.11
C VAL A 150 16.31 5.25 -10.62
N ALA A 151 15.62 5.27 -11.77
CA ALA A 151 15.01 6.49 -12.28
C ALA A 151 13.74 6.82 -11.48
N VAL A 152 13.86 7.74 -10.52
CA VAL A 152 12.75 8.21 -9.67
C VAL A 152 12.45 9.67 -9.97
N PHE A 153 11.19 9.95 -10.28
CA PHE A 153 10.67 11.30 -10.52
C PHE A 153 9.60 11.58 -9.46
N ALA A 154 10.00 12.14 -8.33
CA ALA A 154 9.07 12.59 -7.30
C ALA A 154 9.75 13.50 -6.27
N TRP A 155 8.96 14.36 -5.63
CA TRP A 155 9.34 15.08 -4.42
C TRP A 155 8.12 15.42 -3.56
N LYS A 156 8.34 15.73 -2.28
CA LYS A 156 7.29 16.17 -1.38
C LYS A 156 6.83 17.58 -1.75
N GLY A 157 5.52 17.76 -1.91
CA GLY A 157 4.90 19.03 -2.28
C GLY A 157 4.97 19.33 -3.78
N GLU A 158 4.79 18.30 -4.62
CA GLU A 158 4.57 18.47 -6.06
C GLU A 158 3.35 19.37 -6.33
N SER A 159 3.42 20.20 -7.38
CA SER A 159 2.21 20.78 -7.97
C SER A 159 1.43 19.70 -8.75
N GLU A 160 0.18 19.97 -9.11
CA GLU A 160 -0.59 19.03 -9.94
C GLU A 160 0.06 18.81 -11.32
N ASP A 161 0.64 19.86 -11.91
CA ASP A 161 1.36 19.76 -13.18
C ASP A 161 2.64 18.90 -13.04
N ASP A 162 3.38 19.08 -11.95
CA ASP A 162 4.58 18.29 -11.67
C ASP A 162 4.25 16.80 -11.48
N PHE A 163 3.14 16.51 -10.80
CA PHE A 163 2.67 15.13 -10.58
C PHE A 163 2.46 14.38 -11.91
N TRP A 164 1.71 14.98 -12.84
CA TRP A 164 1.49 14.39 -14.15
C TRP A 164 2.76 14.35 -15.00
N TRP A 165 3.64 15.34 -14.87
CA TRP A 165 4.95 15.34 -15.51
C TRP A 165 5.82 14.17 -15.03
N CYS A 166 5.82 13.88 -13.73
CA CYS A 166 6.55 12.76 -13.15
C CYS A 166 6.08 11.40 -13.72
N ILE A 167 4.76 11.19 -13.81
CA ILE A 167 4.17 10.00 -14.47
C ILE A 167 4.61 9.93 -15.94
N ASP A 168 4.53 11.04 -16.67
CA ASP A 168 4.93 11.11 -18.08
C ASP A 168 6.41 10.74 -18.31
N ARG A 169 7.31 11.25 -17.47
CA ARG A 169 8.75 10.93 -17.51
C ARG A 169 9.05 9.47 -17.23
N CYS A 170 8.23 8.79 -16.43
CA CYS A 170 8.38 7.37 -16.19
C CYS A 170 8.02 6.52 -17.41
N VAL A 171 7.02 6.94 -18.19
CA VAL A 171 6.47 6.17 -19.32
C VAL A 171 7.18 6.48 -20.64
N ASN A 172 7.39 7.76 -20.94
CA ASN A 172 7.87 8.22 -22.24
C ASN A 172 9.39 8.41 -22.22
N THR A 173 10.13 7.33 -22.45
CA THR A 173 11.59 7.34 -22.48
C THR A 173 12.12 6.74 -23.77
N GLU A 174 13.04 7.44 -24.42
CA GLU A 174 13.73 6.93 -25.61
C GLU A 174 14.53 5.67 -25.30
N GLY A 175 14.36 4.63 -26.12
CA GLY A 175 15.05 3.33 -25.93
C GLY A 175 14.54 2.48 -24.75
N TRP A 176 13.55 2.95 -23.98
CA TRP A 176 13.00 2.21 -22.85
C TRP A 176 11.47 2.19 -22.88
N GLN A 177 10.89 1.01 -23.14
CA GLN A 177 9.43 0.83 -23.13
C GLN A 177 9.02 -0.04 -21.94
N PRO A 178 8.05 0.41 -21.12
CA PRO A 178 7.53 -0.40 -20.03
C PRO A 178 6.80 -1.64 -20.57
N ASN A 179 6.85 -2.72 -19.80
CA ASN A 179 6.08 -3.94 -20.07
C ASN A 179 5.28 -4.42 -18.85
N MET A 180 5.39 -3.76 -17.70
CA MET A 180 4.64 -4.06 -16.48
C MET A 180 4.28 -2.76 -15.76
N ILE A 181 3.13 -2.73 -15.09
CA ILE A 181 2.66 -1.60 -14.26
C ILE A 181 2.46 -2.09 -12.82
N LEU A 182 2.98 -1.35 -11.86
CA LEU A 182 2.57 -1.41 -10.45
C LEU A 182 1.93 -0.08 -10.07
N ASP A 183 0.69 -0.10 -9.63
CA ASP A 183 -0.12 1.11 -9.45
C ASP A 183 -0.86 1.10 -8.11
N ASP A 184 -1.03 2.30 -7.56
CA ASP A 184 -1.76 2.59 -6.33
C ASP A 184 -2.64 3.82 -6.59
N GLY A 185 -3.91 3.57 -6.88
CA GLY A 185 -4.92 4.59 -7.21
C GLY A 185 -5.35 4.57 -8.68
N GLY A 186 -4.60 3.89 -9.54
CA GLY A 186 -4.91 3.71 -10.96
C GLY A 186 -4.54 4.89 -11.85
N ASP A 187 -3.79 5.88 -11.36
CA ASP A 187 -3.46 7.10 -12.12
C ASP A 187 -2.44 6.83 -13.23
N LEU A 188 -1.43 5.99 -12.97
CA LEU A 188 -0.46 5.58 -14.00
C LEU A 188 -1.14 4.76 -15.09
N THR A 189 -1.96 3.79 -14.71
CA THR A 189 -2.74 2.96 -15.62
C THR A 189 -3.64 3.83 -16.49
N HIS A 190 -4.35 4.78 -15.88
CA HIS A 190 -5.22 5.71 -16.59
C HIS A 190 -4.44 6.61 -17.56
N TRP A 191 -3.31 7.15 -17.12
CA TRP A 191 -2.45 8.01 -17.94
C TRP A 191 -1.90 7.27 -19.16
N MET A 192 -1.36 6.06 -18.96
CA MET A 192 -0.85 5.23 -20.04
C MET A 192 -1.95 4.81 -21.02
N TYR A 193 -3.12 4.41 -20.52
CA TYR A 193 -4.27 4.06 -21.33
C TYR A 193 -4.71 5.22 -22.24
N LYS A 194 -4.80 6.44 -21.69
CA LYS A 194 -5.25 7.63 -22.44
C LYS A 194 -4.19 8.20 -23.38
N LYS A 195 -2.97 8.41 -22.89
CA LYS A 195 -1.93 9.18 -23.60
C LYS A 195 -1.00 8.31 -24.43
N TYR A 196 -0.81 7.05 -24.05
CA TYR A 196 0.13 6.13 -24.68
C TYR A 196 -0.52 4.77 -25.06
N PRO A 197 -1.64 4.75 -25.81
CA PRO A 197 -2.39 3.52 -26.07
C PRO A 197 -1.56 2.43 -26.77
N ASN A 198 -0.62 2.81 -27.64
CA ASN A 198 0.27 1.87 -28.33
C ASN A 198 1.29 1.21 -27.40
N VAL A 199 1.73 1.93 -26.35
CA VAL A 199 2.61 1.38 -25.31
C VAL A 199 1.78 0.53 -24.35
N PHE A 200 0.60 1.00 -23.97
CA PHE A 200 -0.31 0.31 -23.07
C PHE A 200 -0.68 -1.10 -23.58
N LYS A 201 -0.95 -1.25 -24.89
CA LYS A 201 -1.21 -2.57 -25.51
C LYS A 201 -0.04 -3.57 -25.43
N LYS A 202 1.18 -3.10 -25.17
CA LYS A 202 2.38 -3.94 -25.03
C LYS A 202 2.69 -4.32 -23.58
N ILE A 203 1.92 -3.78 -22.62
CA ILE A 203 2.04 -4.16 -21.21
C ILE A 203 1.57 -5.61 -21.06
N ARG A 204 2.34 -6.40 -20.32
CA ARG A 204 2.04 -7.80 -20.00
C ARG A 204 1.08 -7.94 -18.83
N GLY A 205 1.14 -7.02 -17.87
CA GLY A 205 0.30 -7.08 -16.68
C GLY A 205 0.30 -5.79 -15.86
N ILE A 206 -0.81 -5.58 -15.16
CA ILE A 206 -1.01 -4.49 -14.20
C ILE A 206 -1.19 -5.11 -12.81
N VAL A 207 -0.50 -4.59 -11.80
CA VAL A 207 -0.73 -4.94 -10.39
C VAL A 207 -1.25 -3.70 -9.70
N GLU A 208 -2.45 -3.77 -9.11
CA GLU A 208 -3.11 -2.64 -8.46
C GLU A 208 -3.36 -2.90 -6.97
N GLU A 209 -2.94 -1.95 -6.14
CA GLU A 209 -2.96 -2.02 -4.67
C GLU A 209 -4.26 -1.52 -4.03
N SER A 210 -4.91 -0.52 -4.66
CA SER A 210 -5.97 0.26 -4.00
C SER A 210 -7.38 -0.15 -4.42
N VAL A 211 -8.34 0.07 -3.52
CA VAL A 211 -9.78 -0.13 -3.82
C VAL A 211 -10.21 0.71 -5.03
N THR A 212 -9.77 1.97 -5.09
CA THR A 212 -10.17 2.90 -6.16
C THR A 212 -9.60 2.51 -7.51
N GLY A 213 -8.31 2.17 -7.58
CA GLY A 213 -7.69 1.72 -8.82
C GLY A 213 -8.30 0.40 -9.31
N VAL A 214 -8.59 -0.54 -8.40
CA VAL A 214 -9.29 -1.78 -8.74
C VAL A 214 -10.69 -1.51 -9.28
N HIS A 215 -11.44 -0.58 -8.67
CA HIS A 215 -12.75 -0.19 -9.17
C HIS A 215 -12.68 0.38 -10.59
N ARG A 216 -11.70 1.24 -10.88
CA ARG A 216 -11.44 1.76 -12.24
C ARG A 216 -11.10 0.65 -13.22
N LEU A 217 -10.30 -0.35 -12.82
CA LEU A 217 -9.97 -1.53 -13.63
C LEU A 217 -11.21 -2.37 -13.95
N TYR A 218 -12.09 -2.62 -12.97
CA TYR A 218 -13.36 -3.32 -13.21
C TYR A 218 -14.28 -2.54 -14.16
N GLN A 219 -14.31 -1.21 -14.08
CA GLN A 219 -15.06 -0.40 -15.05
C GLN A 219 -14.51 -0.56 -16.48
N LEU A 220 -13.18 -0.58 -16.64
CA LEU A 220 -12.54 -0.82 -17.94
C LEU A 220 -12.81 -2.24 -18.46
N SER A 221 -12.74 -3.25 -17.60
CA SER A 221 -13.04 -4.64 -17.96
C SER A 221 -14.51 -4.81 -18.38
N LYS A 222 -15.47 -4.32 -17.58
CA LYS A 222 -16.90 -4.36 -17.90
C LYS A 222 -17.24 -3.63 -19.20
N ALA A 223 -16.51 -2.57 -19.53
CA ALA A 223 -16.66 -1.83 -20.78
C ALA A 223 -15.97 -2.49 -21.98
N GLY A 224 -15.27 -3.62 -21.81
CA GLY A 224 -14.48 -4.27 -22.85
C GLY A 224 -13.27 -3.43 -23.31
N LYS A 225 -12.81 -2.50 -22.49
CA LYS A 225 -11.74 -1.53 -22.80
C LYS A 225 -10.40 -1.87 -22.16
N LEU A 226 -10.38 -2.78 -21.19
CA LEU A 226 -9.14 -3.28 -20.61
C LEU A 226 -8.46 -4.18 -21.64
N CYS A 227 -7.25 -3.83 -22.07
CA CYS A 227 -6.51 -4.59 -23.10
C CYS A 227 -5.40 -5.50 -22.53
N VAL A 228 -5.23 -5.50 -21.21
CA VAL A 228 -4.08 -6.08 -20.50
C VAL A 228 -4.62 -6.75 -19.22
N PRO A 229 -4.15 -7.95 -18.83
CA PRO A 229 -4.57 -8.55 -17.57
C PRO A 229 -4.16 -7.68 -16.38
N ALA A 230 -5.04 -7.58 -15.39
CA ALA A 230 -4.75 -6.90 -14.15
C ALA A 230 -4.89 -7.84 -12.96
N MET A 231 -4.02 -7.70 -11.97
CA MET A 231 -4.10 -8.42 -10.70
C MET A 231 -4.49 -7.44 -9.60
N ASN A 232 -5.62 -7.75 -8.98
CA ASN A 232 -6.18 -7.05 -7.84
C ASN A 232 -5.47 -7.56 -6.57
N VAL A 233 -4.46 -6.81 -6.12
CA VAL A 233 -3.76 -7.08 -4.87
C VAL A 233 -4.56 -6.57 -3.69
N ASN A 234 -5.37 -5.51 -3.88
CA ASN A 234 -6.22 -4.98 -2.81
C ASN A 234 -7.07 -6.07 -2.15
N ASP A 235 -7.66 -6.96 -2.93
CA ASP A 235 -8.58 -8.00 -2.47
C ASP A 235 -7.88 -9.31 -2.06
N SER A 236 -6.54 -9.33 -2.02
CA SER A 236 -5.81 -10.39 -1.33
C SER A 236 -6.13 -10.34 0.16
N VAL A 237 -6.28 -11.49 0.81
CA VAL A 237 -6.58 -11.57 2.25
C VAL A 237 -5.47 -10.89 3.03
N THR A 238 -4.22 -11.14 2.65
CA THR A 238 -3.05 -10.53 3.30
C THR A 238 -3.00 -9.01 3.15
N LYS A 239 -3.63 -8.43 2.13
CA LYS A 239 -3.75 -6.97 1.99
C LYS A 239 -4.95 -6.46 2.78
N GLN A 240 -6.16 -6.93 2.50
CA GLN A 240 -7.38 -6.41 3.15
C GLN A 240 -7.31 -6.53 4.68
N LYS A 241 -6.86 -7.67 5.21
CA LYS A 241 -6.88 -7.93 6.66
C LYS A 241 -5.72 -7.32 7.41
N PHE A 242 -4.60 -7.02 6.76
CA PHE A 242 -3.44 -6.47 7.45
C PHE A 242 -3.31 -4.98 7.21
N ASP A 243 -3.37 -4.56 5.95
CA ASP A 243 -3.30 -3.14 5.58
C ASP A 243 -4.57 -2.40 6.02
N ASN A 244 -5.71 -2.75 5.45
CA ASN A 244 -6.93 -1.96 5.67
C ASN A 244 -7.43 -2.08 7.12
N LEU A 245 -7.19 -3.20 7.83
CA LEU A 245 -7.62 -3.40 9.21
C LEU A 245 -6.53 -3.08 10.24
N TYR A 246 -5.42 -3.84 10.26
CA TYR A 246 -4.42 -3.71 11.33
C TYR A 246 -3.59 -2.43 11.24
N CYS A 247 -3.19 -1.98 10.05
CA CYS A 247 -2.52 -0.67 9.93
C CYS A 247 -3.47 0.44 10.39
N CYS A 248 -4.70 0.47 9.87
CA CYS A 248 -5.64 1.55 10.23
C CYS A 248 -5.97 1.58 11.73
N ARG A 249 -5.99 0.41 12.40
CA ARG A 249 -6.14 0.28 13.85
C ARG A 249 -5.01 0.97 14.63
N GLU A 250 -3.78 0.96 14.12
CA GLU A 250 -2.64 1.65 14.77
C GLU A 250 -2.55 3.13 14.33
N SER A 251 -2.62 3.39 13.03
CA SER A 251 -2.35 4.70 12.45
C SER A 251 -3.41 5.75 12.79
N ILE A 252 -4.65 5.34 13.07
CA ILE A 252 -5.69 6.27 13.53
C ILE A 252 -5.32 6.92 14.86
N LEU A 253 -4.80 6.11 15.80
CA LEU A 253 -4.41 6.59 17.12
C LEU A 253 -3.19 7.50 17.03
N ASP A 254 -2.18 7.08 16.26
CA ASP A 254 -0.97 7.87 16.06
C ASP A 254 -1.29 9.19 15.35
N GLY A 255 -2.07 9.17 14.27
CA GLY A 255 -2.45 10.37 13.52
C GLY A 255 -3.26 11.36 14.35
N LEU A 256 -4.25 10.89 15.12
CA LEU A 256 -5.03 11.75 16.02
C LEU A 256 -4.18 12.29 17.18
N LYS A 257 -3.31 11.47 17.78
CA LYS A 257 -2.45 11.91 18.89
C LYS A 257 -1.43 12.96 18.47
N ARG A 258 -0.71 12.74 17.36
CA ARG A 258 0.30 13.70 16.86
C ARG A 258 -0.28 15.05 16.47
N THR A 259 -1.51 15.04 15.96
CA THR A 259 -2.16 16.24 15.43
C THR A 259 -2.84 17.05 16.51
N THR A 260 -3.52 16.39 17.46
CA THR A 260 -4.45 17.05 18.38
C THR A 260 -4.02 17.02 19.84
N ASP A 261 -3.13 16.10 20.23
CA ASP A 261 -2.74 15.88 21.64
C ASP A 261 -3.92 15.57 22.59
N VAL A 262 -5.12 15.28 22.05
CA VAL A 262 -6.37 15.11 22.80
C VAL A 262 -6.45 13.75 23.51
N MET A 263 -7.11 13.71 24.68
CA MET A 263 -7.49 12.48 25.36
C MET A 263 -8.80 11.90 24.77
N PHE A 264 -8.81 10.59 24.45
CA PHE A 264 -9.96 9.93 23.82
C PHE A 264 -10.88 9.20 24.81
N GLY A 265 -10.39 8.83 26.00
CA GLY A 265 -11.23 8.21 27.02
C GLY A 265 -12.44 9.08 27.35
N GLY A 266 -13.64 8.51 27.23
CA GLY A 266 -14.92 9.21 27.44
C GLY A 266 -15.39 10.11 26.29
N LYS A 267 -14.61 10.30 25.22
CA LYS A 267 -15.04 11.10 24.06
C LYS A 267 -16.02 10.35 23.19
N GLN A 268 -16.97 11.09 22.61
CA GLN A 268 -17.93 10.57 21.64
C GLN A 268 -17.34 10.65 20.23
N VAL A 269 -17.10 9.49 19.63
CA VAL A 269 -16.51 9.36 18.30
C VAL A 269 -17.54 8.74 17.38
N VAL A 270 -17.74 9.31 16.20
CA VAL A 270 -18.50 8.65 15.13
C VAL A 270 -17.55 8.23 14.00
N VAL A 271 -17.64 6.96 13.61
CA VAL A 271 -16.95 6.39 12.47
C VAL A 271 -17.96 6.12 11.37
N CYS A 272 -17.79 6.77 10.22
CA CYS A 272 -18.64 6.60 9.06
C CYS A 272 -18.08 5.49 8.17
N GLY A 273 -18.80 4.37 8.07
CA GLY A 273 -18.37 3.15 7.38
C GLY A 273 -17.77 2.12 8.33
N TYR A 274 -18.20 0.86 8.19
CA TYR A 274 -17.80 -0.29 8.99
C TYR A 274 -17.24 -1.43 8.12
N GLY A 275 -16.53 -1.06 7.06
CA GLY A 275 -15.61 -1.95 6.35
C GLY A 275 -14.36 -2.27 7.19
N GLU A 276 -13.31 -2.83 6.57
CA GLU A 276 -12.09 -3.21 7.29
C GLU A 276 -11.39 -2.01 7.97
N VAL A 277 -11.32 -0.86 7.28
CA VAL A 277 -10.80 0.41 7.85
C VAL A 277 -11.62 0.86 9.04
N GLY A 278 -12.95 0.88 8.89
CA GLY A 278 -13.90 1.23 9.93
C GLY A 278 -13.77 0.34 11.17
N LYS A 279 -13.72 -0.98 10.98
CA LYS A 279 -13.49 -1.98 12.04
C LYS A 279 -12.19 -1.71 12.79
N GLY A 280 -11.10 -1.43 12.07
CA GLY A 280 -9.80 -1.11 12.67
C GLY A 280 -9.88 0.14 13.53
N CYS A 281 -10.48 1.21 13.01
CA CYS A 281 -10.67 2.47 13.74
C CYS A 281 -11.55 2.30 14.98
N CYS A 282 -12.68 1.61 14.84
CA CYS A 282 -13.61 1.39 15.94
C CYS A 282 -12.97 0.56 17.06
N ALA A 283 -12.27 -0.53 16.73
CA ALA A 283 -11.58 -1.37 17.69
C ALA A 283 -10.50 -0.59 18.48
N ALA A 284 -9.71 0.23 17.78
CA ALA A 284 -8.66 1.04 18.39
C ALA A 284 -9.21 2.07 19.39
N LEU A 285 -10.25 2.80 18.99
CA LEU A 285 -10.82 3.89 19.78
C LEU A 285 -11.63 3.35 20.96
N LYS A 286 -12.34 2.23 20.78
CA LYS A 286 -13.00 1.51 21.88
C LYS A 286 -12.00 1.04 22.93
N ALA A 287 -10.83 0.54 22.51
CA ALA A 287 -9.78 0.11 23.44
C ALA A 287 -9.18 1.27 24.27
N LEU A 288 -9.22 2.50 23.77
CA LEU A 288 -8.85 3.71 24.53
C LEU A 288 -9.98 4.25 25.42
N GLY A 289 -11.13 3.58 25.49
CA GLY A 289 -12.28 4.00 26.28
C GLY A 289 -13.12 5.10 25.63
N ALA A 290 -13.01 5.31 24.31
CA ALA A 290 -13.91 6.20 23.59
C ALA A 290 -15.31 5.56 23.42
N ILE A 291 -16.35 6.39 23.39
CA ILE A 291 -17.72 5.99 23.08
C ILE A 291 -17.88 6.07 21.57
N VAL A 292 -17.84 4.92 20.89
CA VAL A 292 -17.83 4.84 19.43
C VAL A 292 -19.22 4.55 18.87
N TYR A 293 -19.67 5.42 17.97
CA TYR A 293 -20.85 5.26 17.14
C TYR A 293 -20.44 4.91 15.71
N VAL A 294 -21.30 4.18 15.00
CA VAL A 294 -21.07 3.79 13.61
C VAL A 294 -22.21 4.28 12.73
N THR A 295 -21.90 4.74 11.52
CA THR A 295 -22.92 4.95 10.47
C THR A 295 -22.64 4.01 9.32
N GLU A 296 -23.66 3.30 8.84
CA GLU A 296 -23.53 2.34 7.73
C GLU A 296 -24.73 2.38 6.80
N ILE A 297 -24.46 2.06 5.53
CA ILE A 297 -25.46 1.84 4.49
C ILE A 297 -25.65 0.35 4.20
N ASP A 298 -24.61 -0.48 4.41
CA ASP A 298 -24.69 -1.93 4.20
C ASP A 298 -25.25 -2.60 5.47
N PRO A 299 -26.40 -3.30 5.38
CA PRO A 299 -27.01 -3.95 6.54
C PRO A 299 -26.15 -5.06 7.15
N ILE A 300 -25.28 -5.73 6.38
CA ILE A 300 -24.36 -6.76 6.90
C ILE A 300 -23.29 -6.11 7.77
N CYS A 301 -22.68 -5.03 7.28
CA CYS A 301 -21.69 -4.26 8.04
C CYS A 301 -22.30 -3.60 9.27
N ALA A 302 -23.52 -3.05 9.15
CA ALA A 302 -24.27 -2.50 10.28
C ALA A 302 -24.56 -3.57 11.34
N LEU A 303 -25.01 -4.76 10.94
CA LEU A 303 -25.25 -5.87 11.86
C LEU A 303 -23.95 -6.30 12.56
N GLN A 304 -22.83 -6.39 11.83
CA GLN A 304 -21.52 -6.66 12.44
C GLN A 304 -21.14 -5.61 13.48
N ALA A 305 -21.33 -4.33 13.19
CA ALA A 305 -21.07 -3.25 14.14
C ALA A 305 -21.90 -3.40 15.42
N CYS A 306 -23.19 -3.73 15.28
CA CYS A 306 -24.06 -4.01 16.42
C CYS A 306 -23.56 -5.21 17.25
N MET A 307 -23.15 -6.30 16.59
CA MET A 307 -22.64 -7.50 17.26
C MET A 307 -21.27 -7.28 17.95
N ASP A 308 -20.45 -6.38 17.41
CA ASP A 308 -19.19 -5.93 18.04
C ASP A 308 -19.42 -4.93 19.19
N GLY A 309 -20.69 -4.60 19.48
CA GLY A 309 -21.12 -3.72 20.57
C GLY A 309 -20.98 -2.24 20.27
N PHE A 310 -21.09 -1.84 19.01
CA PHE A 310 -21.18 -0.44 18.58
C PHE A 310 -22.62 -0.07 18.28
N ARG A 311 -23.01 1.17 18.62
CA ARG A 311 -24.33 1.67 18.28
C ARG A 311 -24.33 2.22 16.85
N VAL A 312 -25.14 1.63 15.99
CA VAL A 312 -25.37 2.14 14.63
C VAL A 312 -26.43 3.24 14.66
N VAL A 313 -26.10 4.41 14.11
CA VAL A 313 -26.92 5.63 14.14
C VAL A 313 -26.88 6.36 12.80
N LYS A 314 -27.77 7.33 12.60
CA LYS A 314 -27.61 8.30 11.50
C LYS A 314 -26.75 9.46 11.97
N LEU A 315 -25.85 9.95 11.12
CA LEU A 315 -24.95 11.05 11.47
C LEU A 315 -25.72 12.29 11.99
N ASN A 316 -26.84 12.62 11.34
CA ASN A 316 -27.69 13.76 11.70
C ASN A 316 -28.30 13.70 13.11
N GLU A 317 -28.42 12.50 13.70
CA GLU A 317 -28.99 12.30 15.04
C GLU A 317 -28.01 12.69 16.14
N ILE A 318 -26.70 12.50 15.90
CA ILE A 318 -25.64 12.65 16.90
C ILE A 318 -24.65 13.79 16.60
N ILE A 319 -24.76 14.46 15.45
CA ILE A 319 -23.79 15.47 14.96
C ILE A 319 -23.51 16.60 15.97
N ARG A 320 -24.49 16.97 16.79
CA ARG A 320 -24.37 18.02 17.83
C ARG A 320 -23.60 17.57 19.08
N GLN A 321 -23.42 16.27 19.28
CA GLN A 321 -22.88 15.69 20.51
C GLN A 321 -21.44 15.16 20.33
N VAL A 322 -21.07 14.77 19.11
CA VAL A 322 -19.80 14.09 18.80
C VAL A 322 -18.57 14.98 18.92
N ASP A 323 -17.53 14.47 19.57
CA ASP A 323 -16.19 15.07 19.65
C ASP A 323 -15.38 14.88 18.39
N VAL A 324 -15.47 13.70 17.77
CA VAL A 324 -14.61 13.30 16.66
C VAL A 324 -15.46 12.64 15.58
N ILE A 325 -15.26 13.04 14.33
CA ILE A 325 -15.83 12.40 13.14
C ILE A 325 -14.68 11.83 12.31
N ILE A 326 -14.78 10.54 11.99
CA ILE A 326 -13.81 9.82 11.17
C ILE A 326 -14.57 9.20 9.99
N THR A 327 -14.18 9.56 8.77
CA THR A 327 -14.78 9.01 7.54
C THR A 327 -13.93 7.86 6.99
N CYS A 328 -14.57 6.71 6.69
CA CYS A 328 -13.93 5.45 6.31
C CYS A 328 -14.71 4.72 5.19
N THR A 329 -15.45 5.45 4.35
CA THR A 329 -16.44 4.86 3.42
C THR A 329 -15.91 4.65 2.00
N GLY A 330 -14.89 5.41 1.59
CA GLY A 330 -14.47 5.53 0.20
C GLY A 330 -15.47 6.23 -0.72
N ASN A 331 -16.47 6.94 -0.16
CA ASN A 331 -17.56 7.57 -0.91
C ASN A 331 -17.35 9.10 -1.04
N LYS A 332 -18.37 9.83 -1.52
CA LYS A 332 -18.35 11.28 -1.65
C LYS A 332 -19.42 11.93 -0.77
N ASN A 333 -19.08 13.08 -0.18
CA ASN A 333 -20.01 13.91 0.60
C ASN A 333 -20.68 13.15 1.75
N VAL A 334 -19.90 12.33 2.45
CA VAL A 334 -20.33 11.62 3.67
C VAL A 334 -20.59 12.62 4.79
N VAL A 335 -19.72 13.62 4.90
CA VAL A 335 -19.85 14.76 5.80
C VAL A 335 -20.04 16.02 4.98
N THR A 336 -21.24 16.60 5.02
CA THR A 336 -21.64 17.78 4.23
C THR A 336 -21.49 19.09 5.01
N ARG A 337 -21.56 20.22 4.30
CA ARG A 337 -21.56 21.56 4.93
C ARG A 337 -22.59 21.71 6.05
N ASP A 338 -23.85 21.28 5.80
CA ASP A 338 -24.93 21.35 6.80
C ASP A 338 -24.54 20.63 8.11
N GLN A 339 -23.89 19.48 7.99
CA GLN A 339 -23.47 18.72 9.16
C GLN A 339 -22.34 19.43 9.90
N LEU A 340 -21.34 19.95 9.17
CA LEU A 340 -20.23 20.73 9.73
C LEU A 340 -20.73 21.99 10.45
N ASP A 341 -21.75 22.66 9.90
CA ASP A 341 -22.42 23.82 10.50
C ASP A 341 -23.12 23.51 11.83
N ARG A 342 -23.41 22.24 12.11
CA ARG A 342 -24.14 21.79 13.30
C ARG A 342 -23.25 21.12 14.36
N MET A 343 -21.96 20.94 14.08
CA MET A 343 -21.01 20.33 15.02
C MET A 343 -20.78 21.20 16.25
N LYS A 344 -20.36 20.58 17.36
CA LYS A 344 -19.96 21.34 18.55
C LYS A 344 -18.61 22.03 18.36
N ASN A 345 -18.38 23.05 19.19
CA ASN A 345 -17.11 23.77 19.19
C ASN A 345 -15.94 22.85 19.58
N GLY A 346 -14.84 22.93 18.84
CA GLY A 346 -13.63 22.15 19.06
C GLY A 346 -13.70 20.70 18.58
N SER A 347 -14.74 20.31 17.84
CA SER A 347 -14.80 18.96 17.27
C SER A 347 -13.72 18.70 16.23
N ILE A 348 -13.21 17.48 16.20
CA ILE A 348 -12.18 17.02 15.27
C ILE A 348 -12.85 16.31 14.09
N VAL A 349 -12.40 16.60 12.88
CA VAL A 349 -12.89 15.98 11.64
C VAL A 349 -11.70 15.47 10.84
N CYS A 350 -11.71 14.17 10.50
CA CYS A 350 -10.67 13.57 9.68
C CYS A 350 -11.20 12.46 8.75
N ASN A 351 -10.36 12.14 7.75
CA ASN A 351 -10.63 11.11 6.75
C ASN A 351 -9.58 10.01 6.85
N MET A 352 -10.04 8.77 6.95
CA MET A 352 -9.26 7.53 6.90
C MET A 352 -9.56 6.71 5.65
N GLY A 353 -10.57 7.09 4.86
CA GLY A 353 -10.92 6.43 3.61
C GLY A 353 -10.18 7.04 2.43
N HIS A 354 -10.87 7.40 1.35
CA HIS A 354 -10.21 7.69 0.07
C HIS A 354 -10.12 9.19 -0.25
N SER A 355 -8.98 9.58 -0.82
CA SER A 355 -8.72 10.93 -1.35
C SER A 355 -9.07 12.04 -0.34
N ASN A 356 -9.82 13.06 -0.75
CA ASN A 356 -10.36 14.13 0.07
C ASN A 356 -11.86 14.37 -0.17
N THR A 357 -12.58 13.39 -0.70
CA THR A 357 -13.96 13.56 -1.18
C THR A 357 -15.03 13.20 -0.17
N GLU A 358 -14.68 12.48 0.90
CA GLU A 358 -15.64 12.07 1.93
C GLU A 358 -16.17 13.26 2.73
N ILE A 359 -15.33 14.26 2.94
CA ILE A 359 -15.66 15.50 3.64
C ILE A 359 -15.78 16.61 2.59
N ASP A 360 -16.86 17.36 2.63
CA ASP A 360 -17.06 18.51 1.75
C ASP A 360 -16.21 19.71 2.19
N VAL A 361 -14.90 19.62 1.97
CA VAL A 361 -13.93 20.68 2.33
C VAL A 361 -14.05 21.89 1.40
N ALA A 362 -14.50 21.68 0.16
CA ALA A 362 -14.64 22.75 -0.82
C ALA A 362 -15.67 23.79 -0.38
N SER A 363 -16.80 23.34 0.20
CA SER A 363 -17.83 24.25 0.71
C SER A 363 -17.41 25.01 1.98
N LEU A 364 -16.30 24.66 2.61
CA LEU A 364 -15.73 25.42 3.73
C LEU A 364 -14.85 26.60 3.27
N ARG A 365 -14.51 26.69 1.97
CA ARG A 365 -13.71 27.79 1.40
C ARG A 365 -14.60 29.00 1.08
N THR A 366 -15.21 29.58 2.10
CA THR A 366 -16.08 30.77 1.98
C THR A 366 -15.45 31.99 2.67
N PRO A 367 -15.74 33.23 2.22
CA PRO A 367 -15.18 34.45 2.84
C PRO A 367 -15.60 34.67 4.30
N GLU A 368 -16.73 34.09 4.71
CA GLU A 368 -17.27 34.19 6.07
C GLU A 368 -16.51 33.31 7.09
N LEU A 369 -15.81 32.26 6.63
CA LEU A 369 -15.09 31.33 7.49
C LEU A 369 -13.63 31.73 7.57
N THR A 370 -13.13 31.88 8.78
CA THR A 370 -11.72 32.13 9.01
C THR A 370 -10.97 30.80 9.07
N TRP A 371 -9.97 30.66 8.20
CA TRP A 371 -9.08 29.50 8.18
C TRP A 371 -7.76 29.85 8.86
N GLU A 372 -7.47 29.17 9.96
CA GLU A 372 -6.22 29.34 10.72
C GLU A 372 -5.44 28.03 10.72
N ARG A 373 -4.26 28.04 10.09
CA ARG A 373 -3.36 26.89 10.11
C ARG A 373 -2.54 26.89 11.40
N VAL A 374 -2.93 26.05 12.35
CA VAL A 374 -2.32 25.96 13.68
C VAL A 374 -0.97 25.27 13.62
N ARG A 375 -0.88 24.18 12.85
CA ARG A 375 0.36 23.44 12.63
C ARG A 375 0.29 22.72 11.29
N SER A 376 1.34 21.99 10.95
CA SER A 376 1.35 21.21 9.72
C SER A 376 0.20 20.18 9.73
N GLN A 377 -0.62 20.17 8.67
CA GLN A 377 -1.80 19.30 8.50
C GLN A 377 -2.90 19.47 9.57
N VAL A 378 -2.95 20.59 10.29
CA VAL A 378 -4.04 20.88 11.25
C VAL A 378 -4.52 22.31 11.04
N ASP A 379 -5.77 22.41 10.62
CA ASP A 379 -6.43 23.67 10.31
C ASP A 379 -7.63 23.87 11.24
N HIS A 380 -7.74 25.05 11.82
CA HIS A 380 -8.97 25.50 12.46
C HIS A 380 -9.83 26.22 11.41
N VAL A 381 -11.08 25.77 11.29
CA VAL A 381 -12.10 26.47 10.51
C VAL A 381 -13.06 27.12 11.50
N ILE A 382 -13.14 28.45 11.47
CA ILE A 382 -13.79 29.27 12.49
C ILE A 382 -14.99 29.99 11.86
N TRP A 383 -16.16 29.82 12.46
CA TRP A 383 -17.41 30.48 12.08
C TRP A 383 -17.50 31.90 12.68
N PRO A 384 -18.36 32.77 12.12
CA PRO A 384 -18.57 34.13 12.64
C PRO A 384 -19.03 34.19 14.10
N ASP A 385 -19.66 33.13 14.61
CA ASP A 385 -20.09 32.99 16.00
C ASP A 385 -18.95 32.58 16.96
N GLY A 386 -17.73 32.41 16.45
CA GLY A 386 -16.54 31.98 17.20
C GLY A 386 -16.43 30.47 17.40
N ARG A 387 -17.39 29.68 16.92
CA ARG A 387 -17.31 28.22 16.91
C ARG A 387 -16.23 27.79 15.93
N ARG A 388 -15.42 26.79 16.31
CA ARG A 388 -14.38 26.23 15.44
C ARG A 388 -14.48 24.72 15.34
N ILE A 389 -14.08 24.18 14.20
CA ILE A 389 -13.74 22.76 14.05
C ILE A 389 -12.24 22.61 13.78
N ILE A 390 -11.71 21.46 14.14
CA ILE A 390 -10.33 21.07 13.88
C ILE A 390 -10.35 20.10 12.70
N LEU A 391 -9.95 20.58 11.51
CA LEU A 391 -9.86 19.79 10.30
C LEU A 391 -8.44 19.24 10.14
N LEU A 392 -8.33 17.91 10.03
CA LEU A 392 -7.03 17.25 9.85
C LEU A 392 -6.74 17.01 8.37
N ALA A 393 -5.50 17.29 7.97
CA ALA A 393 -4.95 17.07 6.63
C ALA A 393 -5.81 17.64 5.48
N GLU A 394 -6.57 18.71 5.73
CA GLU A 394 -7.53 19.29 4.76
C GLU A 394 -8.48 18.22 4.16
N GLY A 395 -8.89 17.23 4.98
CA GLY A 395 -9.75 16.12 4.55
C GLY A 395 -9.06 15.01 3.78
N ARG A 396 -7.74 15.07 3.57
CA ARG A 396 -6.95 13.96 3.01
C ARG A 396 -6.73 12.84 4.04
N LEU A 397 -6.19 11.71 3.57
CA LEU A 397 -5.91 10.53 4.38
C LEU A 397 -5.03 10.87 5.60
N LEU A 398 -5.58 10.68 6.80
CA LEU A 398 -4.92 10.97 8.07
C LEU A 398 -3.70 10.06 8.31
N ASN A 399 -3.84 8.76 8.06
CA ASN A 399 -2.78 7.76 8.29
C ASN A 399 -1.51 8.02 7.47
N LEU A 400 -1.64 8.61 6.27
CA LEU A 400 -0.51 8.94 5.41
C LEU A 400 0.00 10.36 5.63
N SER A 401 -0.90 11.31 5.92
CA SER A 401 -0.55 12.72 6.03
C SER A 401 -0.02 13.09 7.42
N CYS A 402 -0.51 12.42 8.46
CA CYS A 402 -0.29 12.78 9.86
C CYS A 402 0.29 11.64 10.72
N SER A 403 0.44 10.45 10.16
CA SER A 403 0.96 9.26 10.85
C SER A 403 2.06 8.59 10.02
N THR A 404 2.63 7.53 10.55
CA THR A 404 3.58 6.65 9.86
C THR A 404 3.01 5.24 9.83
N VAL A 405 2.89 4.66 8.64
CA VAL A 405 2.40 3.29 8.45
C VAL A 405 3.40 2.28 9.02
N PRO A 406 2.97 1.25 9.78
CA PRO A 406 3.86 0.23 10.30
C PRO A 406 4.58 -0.55 9.18
N THR A 407 5.91 -0.62 9.26
CA THR A 407 6.76 -1.31 8.29
C THR A 407 6.38 -2.77 8.09
N PHE A 408 5.96 -3.47 9.15
CA PHE A 408 5.58 -4.88 9.07
C PHE A 408 4.38 -5.11 8.16
N VAL A 409 3.35 -4.26 8.25
CA VAL A 409 2.17 -4.37 7.41
C VAL A 409 2.50 -4.05 5.95
N LEU A 410 3.32 -3.03 5.71
CA LEU A 410 3.82 -2.73 4.36
C LEU A 410 4.72 -3.83 3.79
N SER A 411 5.43 -4.59 4.64
CA SER A 411 6.17 -5.79 4.20
C SER A 411 5.24 -6.82 3.57
N ILE A 412 4.08 -7.03 4.17
CA ILE A 412 3.07 -7.96 3.66
C ILE A 412 2.59 -7.47 2.29
N THR A 413 2.10 -6.24 2.21
CA THR A 413 1.60 -5.64 0.96
C THR A 413 2.67 -5.65 -0.14
N ALA A 414 3.90 -5.22 0.15
CA ALA A 414 5.00 -5.20 -0.80
C ALA A 414 5.41 -6.61 -1.27
N THR A 415 5.36 -7.61 -0.38
CA THR A 415 5.63 -9.01 -0.76
C THR A 415 4.52 -9.53 -1.69
N THR A 416 3.26 -9.21 -1.39
CA THR A 416 2.12 -9.54 -2.23
C THR A 416 2.24 -8.92 -3.63
N GLN A 417 2.63 -7.65 -3.72
CA GLN A 417 2.89 -6.95 -4.98
C GLN A 417 4.04 -7.58 -5.78
N ALA A 418 5.17 -7.87 -5.13
CA ALA A 418 6.32 -8.49 -5.79
C ALA A 418 5.96 -9.87 -6.37
N LEU A 419 5.21 -10.68 -5.62
CA LEU A 419 4.74 -11.98 -6.09
C LEU A 419 3.70 -11.86 -7.20
N ALA A 420 2.78 -10.89 -7.14
CA ALA A 420 1.84 -10.60 -8.22
C ALA A 420 2.55 -10.21 -9.53
N LEU A 421 3.61 -9.40 -9.44
CA LEU A 421 4.45 -9.04 -10.58
C LEU A 421 5.17 -10.25 -11.17
N ILE A 422 5.73 -11.12 -10.32
CA ILE A 422 6.38 -12.38 -10.75
C ILE A 422 5.36 -13.29 -11.46
N GLU A 423 4.17 -13.45 -10.90
CA GLU A 423 3.11 -14.30 -11.45
C GLU A 423 2.65 -13.80 -12.82
N LEU A 424 2.30 -12.52 -12.95
CA LEU A 424 1.86 -11.95 -14.23
C LEU A 424 2.97 -11.96 -15.28
N TYR A 425 4.22 -11.68 -14.91
CA TYR A 425 5.31 -11.60 -15.87
C TYR A 425 5.72 -12.97 -16.44
N ASN A 426 5.67 -14.01 -15.61
CA ASN A 426 6.06 -15.39 -15.97
C ASN A 426 4.88 -16.28 -16.34
N ALA A 427 3.64 -15.77 -16.27
CA ALA A 427 2.46 -16.52 -16.68
C ALA A 427 2.60 -16.98 -18.14
N PRO A 428 2.31 -18.25 -18.45
CA PRO A 428 2.26 -18.71 -19.83
C PRO A 428 1.19 -17.95 -20.62
N GLU A 429 1.43 -17.78 -21.91
CA GLU A 429 0.50 -17.07 -22.79
C GLU A 429 -0.90 -17.70 -22.74
N GLY A 430 -1.93 -16.85 -22.66
CA GLY A 430 -3.33 -17.29 -22.57
C GLY A 430 -3.82 -17.63 -21.15
N ARG A 431 -2.94 -17.70 -20.14
CA ARG A 431 -3.34 -17.95 -18.74
C ARG A 431 -4.24 -16.86 -18.17
N TYR A 432 -3.85 -15.60 -18.37
CA TYR A 432 -4.61 -14.44 -17.94
C TYR A 432 -5.15 -13.72 -19.19
N LYS A 433 -6.46 -13.59 -19.26
CA LYS A 433 -7.15 -12.83 -20.32
C LYS A 433 -7.20 -11.35 -19.94
N GLN A 434 -7.80 -10.53 -20.79
CA GLN A 434 -7.92 -9.09 -20.58
C GLN A 434 -9.01 -8.76 -19.55
N ASP A 435 -8.80 -9.20 -18.31
CA ASP A 435 -9.72 -9.04 -17.19
C ASP A 435 -8.94 -8.83 -15.87
N VAL A 436 -9.68 -8.57 -14.79
CA VAL A 436 -9.16 -8.36 -13.45
C VAL A 436 -9.22 -9.68 -12.66
N TYR A 437 -8.07 -10.14 -12.21
CA TYR A 437 -7.90 -11.40 -11.48
C TYR A 437 -7.51 -11.16 -10.02
N LEU A 438 -7.93 -12.06 -9.14
CA LEU A 438 -7.41 -12.14 -7.78
C LEU A 438 -6.06 -12.86 -7.79
N LEU A 439 -5.19 -12.49 -6.84
CA LEU A 439 -3.97 -13.24 -6.58
C LEU A 439 -4.33 -14.69 -6.22
N PRO A 440 -3.64 -15.71 -6.79
CA PRO A 440 -3.89 -17.10 -6.42
C PRO A 440 -3.73 -17.31 -4.90
N LYS A 441 -4.71 -17.96 -4.28
CA LYS A 441 -4.76 -18.13 -2.82
C LYS A 441 -3.50 -18.77 -2.23
N LYS A 442 -2.88 -19.71 -2.96
CA LYS A 442 -1.63 -20.33 -2.52
C LYS A 442 -0.48 -19.32 -2.38
N MET A 443 -0.45 -18.28 -3.21
CA MET A 443 0.52 -17.19 -3.10
C MET A 443 0.20 -16.28 -1.91
N ASP A 444 -1.08 -16.03 -1.65
CA ASP A 444 -1.54 -15.27 -0.48
C ASP A 444 -1.16 -15.98 0.84
N GLU A 445 -1.37 -17.29 0.92
CA GLU A 445 -0.89 -18.12 2.04
C GLU A 445 0.64 -18.15 2.14
N TYR A 446 1.33 -18.15 1.00
CA TYR A 446 2.79 -18.08 0.96
C TYR A 446 3.32 -16.76 1.54
N VAL A 447 2.71 -15.62 1.18
CA VAL A 447 3.03 -14.32 1.79
C VAL A 447 2.91 -14.40 3.30
N ALA A 448 1.79 -14.92 3.82
CA ALA A 448 1.59 -15.07 5.26
C ALA A 448 2.70 -15.94 5.88
N SER A 449 3.03 -17.09 5.28
CA SER A 449 4.07 -17.99 5.78
C SER A 449 5.46 -17.34 5.91
N LEU A 450 5.81 -16.42 5.00
CA LEU A 450 7.09 -15.71 5.03
C LEU A 450 7.22 -14.75 6.21
N HIS A 451 6.10 -14.26 6.74
CA HIS A 451 6.08 -13.28 7.82
C HIS A 451 5.98 -13.92 9.22
N LEU A 452 5.45 -15.14 9.32
CA LEU A 452 5.24 -15.85 10.58
C LEU A 452 6.52 -16.12 11.38
N ALA A 453 7.67 -16.25 10.71
CA ALA A 453 8.96 -16.39 11.37
C ALA A 453 9.32 -15.19 12.27
N THR A 454 8.77 -14.01 12.00
CA THR A 454 8.98 -12.79 12.81
C THR A 454 8.32 -12.90 14.19
N PHE A 455 7.30 -13.74 14.33
CA PHE A 455 6.56 -13.96 15.56
C PHE A 455 6.95 -15.28 16.24
N GLU A 456 8.01 -15.95 15.77
CA GLU A 456 8.37 -17.30 16.23
C GLU A 456 7.19 -18.28 16.13
N ALA A 457 6.31 -18.06 15.15
CA ALA A 457 5.11 -18.88 14.99
C ALA A 457 5.47 -20.20 14.29
N HIS A 458 5.08 -21.31 14.91
CA HIS A 458 5.28 -22.66 14.40
C HIS A 458 3.94 -23.22 13.88
N LEU A 459 3.81 -23.34 12.56
CA LEU A 459 2.58 -23.87 11.95
C LEU A 459 2.49 -25.38 12.17
N THR A 460 1.29 -25.85 12.50
CA THR A 460 0.96 -27.28 12.49
C THR A 460 0.91 -27.80 11.06
N GLU A 461 1.52 -28.96 10.82
CA GLU A 461 1.46 -29.67 9.54
C GLU A 461 0.35 -30.72 9.56
N LEU A 462 -0.39 -30.84 8.45
CA LEU A 462 -1.40 -31.88 8.30
C LEU A 462 -0.75 -33.25 8.14
N THR A 463 -1.25 -34.25 8.87
CA THR A 463 -0.93 -35.67 8.59
C THR A 463 -1.53 -36.12 7.26
N ASP A 464 -1.05 -37.22 6.68
CA ASP A 464 -1.64 -37.77 5.43
C ASP A 464 -3.12 -38.13 5.62
N GLU A 465 -3.45 -38.65 6.80
CA GLU A 465 -4.83 -38.99 7.17
C GLU A 465 -5.72 -37.75 7.23
N GLN A 466 -5.27 -36.66 7.86
CA GLN A 466 -6.02 -35.39 7.93
C GLN A 466 -6.21 -34.76 6.55
N ALA A 467 -5.15 -34.75 5.72
CA ALA A 467 -5.21 -34.21 4.37
C ALA A 467 -6.21 -34.99 3.50
N LYS A 468 -6.19 -36.32 3.60
CA LYS A 468 -7.15 -37.20 2.91
C LYS A 468 -8.58 -36.98 3.41
N TYR A 469 -8.78 -36.86 4.72
CA TYR A 469 -10.10 -36.61 5.32
C TYR A 469 -10.71 -35.28 4.85
N LEU A 470 -9.91 -34.22 4.79
CA LEU A 470 -10.36 -32.90 4.34
C LEU A 470 -10.42 -32.77 2.80
N GLY A 471 -9.84 -33.71 2.06
CA GLY A 471 -9.71 -33.62 0.61
C GLY A 471 -8.80 -32.48 0.15
N LEU A 472 -7.75 -32.17 0.92
CA LEU A 472 -6.84 -31.04 0.66
C LEU A 472 -5.41 -31.52 0.41
N ASN A 473 -4.64 -30.70 -0.31
CA ASN A 473 -3.19 -30.87 -0.38
C ASN A 473 -2.56 -30.39 0.95
N LYS A 474 -1.58 -31.13 1.49
CA LYS A 474 -0.83 -30.74 2.70
C LYS A 474 -0.18 -29.36 2.61
N ASN A 475 0.14 -28.91 1.40
CA ASN A 475 0.78 -27.63 1.11
C ASN A 475 -0.21 -26.55 0.63
N GLY A 476 -1.51 -26.77 0.84
CA GLY A 476 -2.58 -25.84 0.48
C GLY A 476 -2.92 -25.79 -1.03
N PRO A 477 -3.87 -24.92 -1.42
CA PRO A 477 -4.54 -23.93 -0.58
C PRO A 477 -5.44 -24.57 0.49
N PHE A 478 -5.46 -24.00 1.70
CA PHE A 478 -6.15 -24.57 2.87
C PHE A 478 -7.61 -24.13 3.01
N LYS A 479 -8.05 -23.19 2.18
CA LYS A 479 -9.40 -22.64 2.18
C LYS A 479 -9.89 -22.45 0.74
N PRO A 480 -11.20 -22.55 0.48
CA PRO A 480 -11.74 -22.26 -0.84
C PRO A 480 -11.66 -20.75 -1.17
N ASN A 481 -11.77 -20.40 -2.46
CA ASN A 481 -11.64 -19.01 -2.92
C ASN A 481 -12.70 -18.05 -2.33
N TYR A 482 -13.89 -18.55 -1.99
CA TYR A 482 -14.96 -17.73 -1.39
C TYR A 482 -14.79 -17.50 0.12
N TYR A 483 -13.77 -18.09 0.75
CA TYR A 483 -13.53 -17.97 2.18
C TYR A 483 -13.09 -16.55 2.56
N ARG A 484 -13.84 -15.91 3.46
CA ARG A 484 -13.70 -14.47 3.80
C ARG A 484 -12.77 -14.16 4.98
N CYS A 485 -12.17 -15.18 5.60
CA CYS A 485 -11.34 -15.04 6.81
C CYS A 485 -12.02 -14.20 7.93
N SER A 486 -13.36 -14.20 7.96
CA SER A 486 -14.17 -13.62 9.03
C SER A 486 -14.65 -14.72 9.96
N SER A 487 -14.80 -14.39 11.23
CA SER A 487 -15.22 -15.30 12.30
C SER A 487 -16.65 -15.83 12.08
N SER A 488 -16.78 -16.91 11.31
CA SER A 488 -17.87 -17.87 11.44
C SER A 488 -17.32 -19.30 11.29
N PRO A 489 -17.60 -20.21 12.23
CA PRO A 489 -17.11 -21.59 12.16
C PRO A 489 -17.85 -22.48 11.15
N SER A 490 -18.97 -22.04 10.58
CA SER A 490 -20.01 -22.99 10.16
C SER A 490 -19.98 -23.51 8.71
N GLU A 491 -19.09 -23.04 7.82
CA GLU A 491 -18.99 -23.61 6.45
C GLU A 491 -17.56 -23.51 5.92
N GLN A 492 -16.65 -24.36 6.41
CA GLN A 492 -15.23 -24.31 6.00
C GLN A 492 -14.78 -25.41 5.06
N PHE A 493 -15.57 -26.45 4.81
CA PHE A 493 -15.17 -27.56 3.95
C PHE A 493 -16.39 -28.12 3.21
N PHE A 494 -16.54 -27.80 1.94
CA PHE A 494 -17.35 -28.61 1.03
C PHE A 494 -16.41 -29.30 0.04
N THR A 495 -16.71 -30.58 -0.12
CA THR A 495 -16.01 -31.62 -0.86
C THR A 495 -15.77 -31.25 -2.32
N ALA A 496 -14.64 -31.70 -2.86
CA ALA A 496 -14.44 -31.86 -4.29
C ALA A 496 -15.43 -32.94 -4.80
N ALA A 497 -16.63 -32.51 -5.15
CA ALA A 497 -17.58 -33.25 -5.96
C ALA A 497 -18.48 -32.21 -6.60
N ASP A 498 -18.02 -31.65 -7.73
CA ASP A 498 -18.85 -31.33 -8.89
C ASP A 498 -17.89 -31.08 -10.07
N GLU A 499 -18.13 -31.86 -11.12
CA GLU A 499 -17.39 -31.93 -12.40
C GLU A 499 -17.35 -30.60 -13.18
#